data_AF-A0A0D6KDC0-F1
#
_entry.id   AF-A0A0D6KDC0-F1
#
_cell.length_a   1.000
_cell.length_b   1.000
_cell.length_c   1.000
_cell.angle_alpha   90.00
_cell.angle_beta   90.00
_cell.angle_gamma   90.00
#
_symmetry.space_group_name_H-M   'P 1'
#
loop_
_entity.id
_entity.type
_entity.pdbx_description
1 polymer ?
#
loop_
_entity_poly.entity_id
_entity_poly.type
_entity_poly.pdbx_seq_one_letter_code
_entity_poly.pdbx_strand_id
1 'polypeptide(L)' 'WLNQIEIWFSILVRKLLRRASFVSQDDLKNRILKFIDYFNQTMAKPFKWTYKSKVLAI' A
#
# COMPACT_ATOMS: atom_id res chain seq x y z
N TRP A 1 -17.96 1.43 -0.30
CA TRP A 1 -17.30 0.18 0.16
C TRP A 1 -15.80 0.47 0.12
N LEU A 2 -15.09 0.45 1.25
CA LEU A 2 -13.65 0.79 1.29
C LEU A 2 -12.84 -0.50 1.12
N ASN A 3 -12.09 -0.63 0.03
CA ASN A 3 -11.44 -1.90 -0.29
C ASN A 3 -10.06 -1.98 0.39
N GLN A 4 -9.77 -3.10 1.08
CA GLN A 4 -8.49 -3.27 1.81
C GLN A 4 -7.27 -3.17 0.88
N ILE A 5 -7.46 -3.54 -0.39
CA ILE A 5 -6.42 -3.44 -1.40
C ILE A 5 -6.00 -1.98 -1.67
N GLU A 6 -6.92 -1.02 -1.56
CA GLU A 6 -6.64 0.41 -1.78
C GLU A 6 -5.75 0.98 -0.66
N ILE A 7 -5.95 0.51 0.57
CA ILE A 7 -5.10 0.87 1.72
C ILE A 7 -3.68 0.34 1.49
N TRP A 8 -3.57 -0.91 1.03
CA TRP A 8 -2.28 -1.51 0.73
C TRP A 8 -1.54 -0.77 -0.41
N PHE A 9 -2.23 -0.45 -1.51
CA PHE A 9 -1.64 0.36 -2.59
C PHE A 9 -1.22 1.75 -2.14
N SER A 10 -1.99 2.39 -1.26
CA SER A 10 -1.60 3.68 -0.67
C SER A 10 -0.29 3.59 0.13
N ILE A 11 -0.04 2.46 0.80
CA ILE A 11 1.24 2.20 1.49
C ILE A 11 2.36 1.98 0.50
N LEU A 12 2.14 1.17 -0.55
CA LEU A 12 3.11 0.93 -1.62
C LEU A 12 3.56 2.26 -2.27
N VAL A 13 2.60 3.11 -2.63
CA VAL A 13 2.90 4.42 -3.23
C VAL A 13 3.73 5.28 -2.29
N ARG A 14 3.34 5.40 -1.03
CA ARG A 14 4.03 6.27 -0.06
C ARG A 14 5.44 5.78 0.30
N LYS A 15 5.65 4.47 0.41
CA LYS A 15 6.91 3.87 0.87
C LYS A 15 7.88 3.55 -0.26
N LEU A 16 7.40 3.09 -1.41
CA LEU A 16 8.24 2.63 -2.50
C LEU A 16 8.26 3.61 -3.68
N LEU A 17 7.12 4.18 -4.08
CA LEU A 17 7.03 4.88 -5.38
C LEU A 17 7.26 6.41 -5.29
N ARG A 18 6.83 7.06 -4.21
CA ARG A 18 6.76 8.54 -4.13
C ARG A 18 8.10 9.28 -4.32
N ARG A 19 9.24 8.63 -4.07
CA ARG A 19 10.58 9.23 -4.21
C ARG A 19 11.58 8.29 -4.88
N ALA A 20 11.10 7.24 -5.55
CA ALA A 20 11.99 6.31 -6.21
C ALA A 20 12.18 6.68 -7.67
N SER A 21 13.44 6.70 -8.09
CA SER A 21 13.83 6.60 -9.48
C SER A 21 14.19 5.13 -9.76
N PHE A 22 13.78 4.64 -10.91
CA PHE A 22 14.03 3.27 -11.36
C PHE A 22 14.79 3.33 -12.68
N VAL A 23 15.77 2.44 -12.84
CA VAL A 23 16.65 2.42 -14.02
C VAL A 23 15.99 1.70 -15.19
N SER A 24 15.05 0.77 -14.91
CA SER A 24 14.27 0.04 -15.92
C SER A 24 12.94 -0.46 -15.34
N GLN A 25 12.07 -0.97 -16.22
CA GLN A 25 10.84 -1.63 -15.80
C GLN A 25 11.11 -2.91 -15.00
N ASP A 26 12.17 -3.65 -15.32
CA ASP A 26 12.59 -4.82 -14.55
C ASP A 26 13.06 -4.47 -13.14
N ASP A 27 13.78 -3.35 -12.97
CA ASP A 27 14.18 -2.85 -11.66
C ASP A 27 12.96 -2.48 -10.81
N LEU A 28 11.96 -1.82 -11.42
CA LEU A 28 10.68 -1.54 -10.77
C LEU A 28 9.98 -2.82 -10.32
N LYS A 29 9.86 -3.83 -11.20
CA LYS A 29 9.23 -5.11 -10.87
C LYS A 29 9.93 -5.80 -9.71
N ASN A 30 11.26 -5.89 -9.76
CA ASN A 30 12.06 -6.53 -8.71
C ASN A 30 11.92 -5.81 -7.37
N ARG A 31 11.89 -4.48 -7.36
CA ARG A 31 11.69 -3.69 -6.15
C ARG A 31 10.29 -3.87 -5.56
N ILE A 32 9.25 -3.95 -6.39
CA ILE A 32 7.88 -4.24 -5.93
C ILE A 32 7.81 -5.62 -5.27
N LEU A 33 8.36 -6.65 -5.90
CA LEU A 33 8.38 -8.01 -5.34
C LEU A 33 9.12 -8.06 -4.00
N LYS A 34 10.32 -7.47 -3.93
CA LYS A 34 11.08 -7.37 -2.67
C LYS A 34 10.31 -6.61 -1.59
N PHE A 35 9.59 -5.55 -1.96
CA PHE A 35 8.75 -4.81 -1.02
C PHE A 35 7.59 -5.65 -0.51
N ILE A 36 6.94 -6.46 -1.36
CA ILE A 36 5.87 -7.37 -0.95
C ILE A 36 6.41 -8.38 0.07
N ASP A 37 7.54 -9.02 -0.20
CA ASP A 37 8.15 -9.99 0.71
C ASP A 37 8.49 -9.36 2.06
N TYR A 38 9.16 -8.20 2.03
CA TYR A 38 9.49 -7.45 3.23
C TYR A 38 8.24 -7.04 4.02
N PHE A 39 7.21 -6.54 3.33
CA PHE A 39 5.96 -6.11 3.95
C PHE A 39 5.25 -7.30 4.61
N ASN A 40 5.20 -8.45 3.95
CA ASN A 40 4.60 -9.67 4.47
C ASN A 40 5.31 -10.18 5.73
N GLN A 41 6.65 -10.09 5.77
CA GLN A 41 7.44 -10.55 6.92
C GLN A 41 7.37 -9.59 8.12
N THR A 42 7.33 -8.28 7.87
CA THR A 42 7.57 -7.28 8.94
C THR A 42 6.36 -6.41 9.30
N MET A 43 5.42 -6.23 8.37
CA MET A 43 4.32 -5.26 8.49
C MET A 43 2.95 -5.89 8.28
N ALA A 44 2.86 -7.19 8.02
CA ALA A 44 1.60 -7.93 7.94
C ALA A 44 0.85 -7.84 9.27
N LYS A 45 -0.08 -6.88 9.34
CA LYS A 45 -0.97 -6.66 10.48
C LYS A 45 -2.38 -6.48 9.94
N PRO A 46 -3.40 -6.99 10.65
CA PRO A 46 -4.79 -6.73 10.29
C PRO A 46 -5.01 -5.21 10.20
N PHE A 47 -5.54 -4.75 9.07
CA PHE A 47 -5.90 -3.34 8.93
C PHE A 47 -7.06 -3.04 9.88
N LYS A 48 -6.87 -2.06 10.78
CA LYS A 48 -7.93 -1.60 11.66
C LYS A 48 -9.00 -0.90 10.84
N TRP A 49 -10.13 -1.57 10.68
CA TRP A 49 -11.27 -1.03 9.96
C TRP A 49 -11.96 0.03 10.84
N THR A 50 -12.11 1.25 10.33
CA THR A 50 -12.94 2.25 10.98
C THR A 50 -14.01 2.68 9.98
N TYR A 51 -15.16 2.01 10.03
CA TYR A 51 -16.35 2.45 9.32
C TYR A 51 -17.02 3.57 10.11
N LYS A 52 -16.34 4.71 10.19
CA LYS A 52 -17.02 5.96 10.54
C LYS A 52 -17.64 6.50 9.26
N SER A 53 -18.73 5.87 8.84
CA SER A 53 -19.72 6.52 8.01
C SER A 53 -20.32 7.66 8.85
N LYS A 54 -19.63 8.81 8.94
CA LYS A 54 -20.31 10.04 9.33
C LYS A 54 -21.08 10.45 8.08
N VAL A 55 -22.30 9.93 7.96
CA VAL A 55 -23.26 10.45 7.00
C VAL A 55 -23.39 11.93 7.36
N LEU A 56 -23.08 12.82 6.41
CA LEU A 56 -23.45 14.22 6.56
C LEU A 56 -24.98 14.23 6.60
N ALA A 57 -25.54 14.35 7.80
CA ALA A 57 -26.95 14.66 7.94
C ALA A 57 -27.16 16.02 7.24
N ILE A 58 -28.10 16.04 6.30
CA ILE A 58 -28.54 17.21 5.55
C ILE A 58 -29.09 18.25 6.51
#